data_AF-B0VF18-F1
#
_entry.id   AF-B0VF18-F1
#
_cell.length_a   1.000
_cell.length_b   1.000
_cell.length_c   1.000
_cell.angle_alpha   90.00
_cell.angle_beta   90.00
_cell.angle_gamma   90.00
#
_symmetry.space_group_name_H-M   'P 1'
#
loop_
_entity.id
_entity.type
_entity.pdbx_description
1 polymer ?
#
loop_
_entity_poly.entity_id
_entity_poly.type
_entity_poly.pdbx_seq_one_letter_code
_entity_poly.pdbx_strand_id
1 'polypeptide(L)'
;MTDSSITANRKTSFFLSAIDLITLIFCGWILLYMCFGITRSPEVIKHIPVYLAIFVGVLFLAWLQKQPGWSYDPQNPSKRYQILSFFRGLYPVLLFGYFYTSGHAFNRIIFRDWLDPFFMGIDQFIFGYLPSLVWGKLYSHWAIQELFHFAYFCYYPMIAGIPIYLYFTQKDAFREVIFNLTFVFYCCYTIYSVLPVIGGRFLPEAMALTKTYRGGPFTHIMVFIYRTSNHLGGAFPSSHIAIAIVLTISALKYIRPLGYICTVITFFLSLATVYCHYHWFIDAVFGILTGIAGYYLANWTYYYLGEKGFN
;
A
#
# COMPACT_ATOMS: atom_id res chain seq x y z
N MET A 1 -57.45 6.67 6.54
CA MET A 1 -56.75 7.94 6.24
C MET A 1 -55.91 8.25 7.47
N THR A 2 -54.59 8.13 7.49
CA THR A 2 -53.59 8.17 6.42
C THR A 2 -52.39 7.29 6.78
N ASP A 3 -51.95 6.49 5.80
CA ASP A 3 -50.69 5.75 5.75
C ASP A 3 -49.49 6.68 5.94
N SER A 4 -49.01 6.83 7.18
CA SER A 4 -47.73 7.45 7.47
C SER A 4 -46.74 6.43 8.03
N SER A 5 -46.72 5.23 7.44
CA SER A 5 -45.75 4.20 7.76
C SER A 5 -44.89 3.85 6.54
N ILE A 6 -43.58 3.91 6.73
CA ILE A 6 -42.54 3.25 5.92
C ILE A 6 -42.20 3.94 4.58
N THR A 7 -41.65 5.15 4.66
CA THR A 7 -40.55 5.54 3.76
C THR A 7 -39.24 5.55 4.56
N ALA A 8 -38.91 4.39 5.15
CA ALA A 8 -37.52 4.12 5.49
C ALA A 8 -36.76 4.07 4.16
N ASN A 9 -35.93 5.09 3.93
CA ASN A 9 -35.00 5.20 2.81
C ASN A 9 -34.34 3.84 2.56
N ARG A 10 -34.85 3.05 1.60
CA ARG A 10 -34.14 1.88 1.08
C ARG A 10 -32.92 2.48 0.38
N LYS A 11 -31.81 2.66 1.10
CA LYS A 11 -30.51 2.90 0.49
C LYS A 11 -30.34 1.81 -0.55
N THR A 12 -30.38 2.19 -1.83
CA THR A 12 -30.10 1.27 -2.94
C THR A 12 -28.69 0.75 -2.73
N SER A 13 -28.58 -0.51 -2.30
CA SER A 13 -27.29 -1.19 -2.20
C SER A 13 -26.74 -1.35 -3.61
N PHE A 14 -25.60 -0.70 -3.87
CA PHE A 14 -24.95 -0.76 -5.16
C PHE A 14 -24.41 -2.17 -5.43
N PHE A 15 -24.12 -2.45 -6.71
CA PHE A 15 -23.54 -3.73 -7.12
C PHE A 15 -22.14 -3.97 -6.54
N LEU A 16 -21.36 -2.90 -6.41
CA LEU A 16 -19.98 -2.92 -5.95
C LEU A 16 -19.91 -2.42 -4.50
N SER A 17 -19.02 -3.00 -3.71
CA SER A 17 -18.57 -2.36 -2.46
C SER A 17 -17.60 -1.23 -2.78
N ALA A 18 -17.32 -0.38 -1.79
CA ALA A 18 -16.34 0.70 -1.95
C ALA A 18 -14.95 0.17 -2.35
N ILE A 19 -14.52 -0.97 -1.79
CA ILE A 19 -13.25 -1.63 -2.10
C ILE A 19 -13.23 -2.13 -3.55
N ASP A 20 -14.34 -2.71 -4.03
CA ASP A 20 -14.40 -3.19 -5.41
C ASP A 20 -14.30 -2.05 -6.40
N LEU A 21 -14.99 -0.94 -6.12
CA LEU A 21 -14.94 0.24 -6.97
C LEU A 21 -13.50 0.75 -7.13
N ILE A 22 -12.78 0.97 -6.03
CA ILE A 22 -11.39 1.48 -6.12
C ILE A 22 -10.43 0.46 -6.75
N THR A 23 -10.67 -0.85 -6.55
CA THR A 23 -9.88 -1.91 -7.19
C THR A 23 -10.09 -1.94 -8.69
N LEU A 24 -11.35 -1.85 -9.14
CA LEU A 24 -11.67 -1.81 -10.57
C LEU A 24 -11.12 -0.56 -11.22
N ILE A 25 -11.18 0.60 -10.56
CA ILE A 25 -10.56 1.84 -11.04
C ILE A 25 -9.05 1.65 -11.20
N PHE A 26 -8.36 1.12 -10.19
CA PHE A 26 -6.91 0.88 -10.25
C PHE A 26 -6.54 -0.13 -11.34
N CYS A 27 -7.22 -1.27 -11.41
CA CYS A 27 -6.97 -2.27 -12.45
C CYS A 27 -7.26 -1.73 -13.85
N GLY A 28 -8.34 -0.96 -14.00
CA GLY A 28 -8.69 -0.28 -15.24
C GLY A 28 -7.62 0.71 -15.68
N TRP A 29 -7.10 1.53 -14.75
CA TRP A 29 -5.96 2.42 -15.00
C TRP A 29 -4.75 1.65 -15.54
N ILE A 30 -4.32 0.60 -14.84
CA ILE A 30 -3.13 -0.18 -15.23
C ILE A 30 -3.33 -0.89 -16.58
N LEU A 31 -4.52 -1.43 -16.84
CA LEU A 31 -4.85 -2.03 -18.15
C LEU A 31 -4.78 -1.00 -19.27
N LEU A 32 -5.42 0.16 -19.11
CA LEU A 32 -5.38 1.24 -20.10
C LEU A 32 -3.94 1.73 -20.32
N TYR A 33 -3.18 1.87 -19.25
CA TYR A 33 -1.80 2.33 -19.28
C TYR A 33 -0.87 1.33 -19.99
N MET A 34 -1.00 0.02 -19.70
CA MET A 34 -0.28 -1.04 -20.42
C MET A 34 -0.67 -1.12 -21.90
N CYS A 35 -1.95 -0.96 -22.23
CA CYS A 35 -2.41 -0.93 -23.62
C CYS A 35 -1.84 0.26 -24.38
N PHE A 36 -1.83 1.45 -23.77
CA PHE A 36 -1.19 2.65 -24.34
C PHE A 36 0.31 2.42 -24.60
N GLY A 37 0.99 1.76 -23.65
CA GLY A 37 2.41 1.46 -23.71
C GLY A 37 2.78 0.07 -24.21
N ILE A 38 1.94 -0.61 -25.01
CA ILE A 38 2.08 -2.06 -25.25
C ILE A 38 3.44 -2.46 -25.83
N THR A 39 4.04 -1.61 -26.67
CA THR A 39 5.37 -1.83 -27.26
C THR A 39 6.53 -1.51 -26.32
N ARG A 40 6.23 -0.89 -25.17
CA ARG A 40 7.21 -0.41 -24.18
C ARG A 40 7.12 -1.15 -22.84
N SER A 41 6.06 -1.92 -22.63
CA SER A 41 5.81 -2.68 -21.42
C SER A 41 6.48 -4.06 -21.52
N PRO A 42 7.56 -4.35 -20.75
CA PRO A 42 8.09 -5.69 -20.70
C PRO A 42 7.06 -6.65 -20.10
N GLU A 43 7.01 -7.88 -20.61
CA GLU A 43 6.09 -8.92 -20.14
C GLU A 43 4.59 -8.53 -20.19
N VAL A 44 4.21 -7.59 -21.06
CA VAL A 44 2.82 -7.11 -21.17
C VAL A 44 1.81 -8.24 -21.43
N ILE A 45 2.22 -9.26 -22.20
CA ILE A 45 1.43 -10.45 -22.52
C ILE A 45 1.13 -11.28 -21.27
N LYS A 46 1.99 -11.24 -20.25
CA LYS A 46 1.77 -11.93 -18.97
C LYS A 46 0.90 -11.11 -18.04
N HIS A 47 1.13 -9.79 -17.96
CA HIS A 47 0.46 -8.94 -16.97
C HIS A 47 -0.94 -8.49 -17.38
N ILE A 48 -1.21 -8.19 -18.65
CA ILE A 48 -2.57 -7.81 -19.10
C ILE A 48 -3.62 -8.90 -18.74
N PRO A 49 -3.41 -10.19 -19.05
CA PRO A 49 -4.38 -11.23 -18.70
C PRO A 49 -4.62 -11.35 -17.20
N VAL A 50 -3.59 -11.16 -16.37
CA VAL A 50 -3.74 -11.25 -14.91
C VAL A 50 -4.55 -10.06 -14.36
N TYR A 51 -4.26 -8.83 -14.79
CA TYR A 51 -5.06 -7.67 -14.39
C TYR A 51 -6.49 -7.76 -14.90
N LEU A 52 -6.71 -8.29 -16.11
CA LEU A 52 -8.05 -8.56 -16.63
C LEU A 52 -8.77 -9.66 -15.82
N ALA A 53 -8.07 -10.74 -15.45
CA ALA A 53 -8.63 -11.79 -14.61
C ALA A 53 -9.00 -11.28 -13.22
N ILE A 54 -8.19 -10.40 -12.62
CA ILE A 54 -8.52 -9.73 -11.36
C ILE A 54 -9.76 -8.84 -11.55
N PHE A 55 -9.80 -8.03 -12.61
CA PHE A 55 -10.93 -7.15 -12.91
C PHE A 55 -12.24 -7.93 -13.05
N VAL A 56 -12.24 -8.98 -13.88
CA VAL A 56 -13.38 -9.88 -14.08
C VAL A 56 -13.71 -10.64 -12.79
N GLY A 57 -12.70 -11.08 -12.04
CA GLY A 57 -12.87 -11.76 -10.75
C GLY A 57 -13.57 -10.89 -9.71
N VAL A 58 -13.22 -9.61 -9.61
CA VAL A 58 -13.89 -8.65 -8.70
C VAL A 58 -15.36 -8.46 -9.11
N LEU A 59 -15.65 -8.30 -10.41
CA LEU A 59 -17.02 -8.23 -10.91
C LEU A 59 -17.80 -9.52 -10.65
N PHE A 60 -17.16 -10.68 -10.81
CA PHE A 60 -17.76 -11.98 -10.53
C PHE A 60 -18.08 -12.15 -9.05
N LEU A 61 -17.18 -11.76 -8.15
CA LEU A 61 -17.43 -11.78 -6.69
C LEU A 61 -18.59 -10.85 -6.31
N ALA A 62 -18.67 -9.68 -6.94
CA ALA A 62 -19.78 -8.75 -6.75
C ALA A 62 -21.11 -9.33 -7.23
N TRP A 63 -21.12 -10.00 -8.39
CA TRP A 63 -22.28 -10.71 -8.91
C TRP A 63 -22.68 -11.89 -8.05
N LEU A 64 -21.72 -12.68 -7.57
CA LEU A 64 -21.95 -13.86 -6.74
C LEU A 64 -22.64 -13.49 -5.44
N GLN A 65 -22.27 -12.38 -4.80
CA GLN A 65 -22.91 -11.93 -3.55
C GLN A 65 -24.38 -11.49 -3.74
N LYS A 66 -24.86 -11.32 -4.97
CA LYS A 66 -26.28 -11.07 -5.24
C LYS A 66 -27.09 -12.33 -5.52
N GLN A 67 -26.44 -13.48 -5.68
CA GLN A 67 -27.14 -14.72 -6.00
C GLN A 67 -27.87 -15.30 -4.78
N PRO A 68 -29.00 -16.00 -4.98
CA PRO A 68 -29.71 -16.68 -3.90
C PRO A 68 -28.77 -17.61 -3.12
N GLY A 69 -28.81 -17.53 -1.79
CA GLY A 69 -27.94 -18.29 -0.88
C GLY A 69 -26.56 -17.68 -0.63
N TRP A 70 -26.17 -16.64 -1.39
CA TRP A 70 -24.95 -15.84 -1.20
C TRP A 70 -25.24 -14.39 -0.85
N SER A 71 -26.50 -13.95 -0.92
CA SER A 71 -26.94 -12.63 -0.51
C SER A 71 -27.08 -12.51 1.01
N TYR A 72 -26.97 -11.27 1.50
CA TYR A 72 -27.25 -10.97 2.90
C TYR A 72 -28.70 -11.25 3.24
N ASP A 73 -28.93 -12.11 4.24
CA ASP A 73 -30.23 -12.34 4.86
C ASP A 73 -30.14 -11.90 6.33
N PRO A 74 -30.90 -10.88 6.76
CA PRO A 74 -30.88 -10.40 8.14
C PRO A 74 -31.36 -11.45 9.16
N GLN A 75 -32.23 -12.38 8.76
CA GLN A 75 -32.82 -13.35 9.67
C GLN A 75 -31.95 -14.60 9.81
N ASN A 76 -31.21 -14.97 8.76
CA ASN A 76 -30.29 -16.11 8.80
C ASN A 76 -29.09 -15.92 7.84
N PRO A 77 -28.02 -15.22 8.27
CA PRO A 77 -26.88 -14.96 7.40
C PRO A 77 -26.17 -16.27 7.05
N SER A 78 -26.30 -16.68 5.79
CA SER A 78 -25.76 -17.95 5.31
C SER A 78 -24.24 -18.04 5.55
N LYS A 79 -23.74 -19.24 5.89
CA LYS A 79 -22.28 -19.49 6.03
C LYS A 79 -21.52 -19.10 4.75
N ARG A 80 -22.16 -19.27 3.59
CA ARG A 80 -21.62 -18.90 2.28
C ARG A 80 -21.43 -17.39 2.13
N TYR A 81 -22.42 -16.59 2.54
CA TYR A 81 -22.33 -15.13 2.56
C TYR A 81 -21.19 -14.64 3.47
N GLN A 82 -21.07 -15.21 4.69
CA GLN A 82 -20.03 -14.80 5.64
C GLN A 82 -18.62 -15.05 5.08
N ILE A 83 -18.41 -16.23 4.48
CA ILE A 83 -17.15 -16.59 3.82
C ILE A 83 -16.86 -15.63 2.66
N LEU A 84 -17.83 -15.40 1.78
CA LEU A 84 -17.67 -14.52 0.63
C LEU A 84 -17.38 -13.06 1.04
N SER A 85 -18.11 -12.53 2.04
CA SER A 85 -17.90 -11.19 2.57
C SER A 85 -16.51 -11.03 3.20
N PHE A 86 -16.02 -12.07 3.90
CA PHE A 86 -14.66 -12.09 4.45
C PHE A 86 -13.61 -12.04 3.33
N PHE A 87 -13.73 -12.91 2.31
CA PHE A 87 -12.82 -12.90 1.17
C PHE A 87 -12.89 -11.58 0.40
N ARG A 88 -14.08 -11.01 0.18
CA ARG A 88 -14.26 -9.71 -0.46
C ARG A 88 -13.64 -8.56 0.33
N GLY A 89 -13.63 -8.64 1.65
CA GLY A 89 -12.96 -7.66 2.50
C GLY A 89 -11.44 -7.76 2.51
N LEU A 90 -10.86 -8.91 2.13
CA LEU A 90 -9.42 -9.17 2.29
C LEU A 90 -8.66 -9.41 0.99
N TYR A 91 -9.33 -9.64 -0.15
CA TYR A 91 -8.62 -9.86 -1.40
C TYR A 91 -7.65 -8.73 -1.79
N PRO A 92 -7.91 -7.42 -1.53
CA PRO A 92 -6.95 -6.39 -1.91
C PRO A 92 -5.60 -6.60 -1.23
N VAL A 93 -5.62 -7.04 0.03
CA VAL A 93 -4.41 -7.34 0.81
C VAL A 93 -3.60 -8.46 0.16
N LEU A 94 -4.28 -9.51 -0.34
CA LEU A 94 -3.65 -10.60 -1.07
C LEU A 94 -3.04 -10.13 -2.40
N LEU A 95 -3.60 -9.08 -3.00
CA LEU A 95 -3.14 -8.53 -4.27
C LEU A 95 -2.01 -7.49 -4.13
N PHE A 96 -1.79 -6.90 -2.95
CA PHE A 96 -0.78 -5.85 -2.78
C PHE A 96 0.62 -6.28 -3.23
N GLY A 97 1.04 -7.50 -2.87
CA GLY A 97 2.34 -8.04 -3.28
C GLY A 97 2.46 -8.21 -4.80
N TYR A 98 1.40 -8.67 -5.46
CA TYR A 98 1.38 -8.80 -6.91
C TYR A 98 1.37 -7.44 -7.61
N PHE A 99 0.55 -6.50 -7.16
CA PHE A 99 0.48 -5.15 -7.74
C PHE A 99 1.80 -4.41 -7.62
N TYR A 100 2.48 -4.54 -6.47
CA TYR A 100 3.81 -3.96 -6.30
C TYR A 100 4.85 -4.60 -7.22
N THR A 101 4.95 -5.93 -7.21
CA THR A 101 5.98 -6.64 -7.98
C THR A 101 5.76 -6.55 -9.49
N SER A 102 4.51 -6.55 -9.96
CA SER A 102 4.19 -6.35 -11.38
C SER A 102 4.49 -4.93 -11.89
N GLY A 103 4.74 -3.96 -11.00
CA GLY A 103 5.09 -2.58 -11.36
C GLY A 103 6.24 -2.44 -12.35
N HIS A 104 7.24 -3.34 -12.29
CA HIS A 104 8.37 -3.33 -13.23
C HIS A 104 7.96 -3.51 -14.71
N ALA A 105 6.78 -4.09 -14.96
CA ALA A 105 6.25 -4.31 -16.29
C ALA A 105 5.74 -3.02 -16.96
N PHE A 106 5.37 -2.01 -16.17
CA PHE A 106 4.71 -0.82 -16.71
C PHE A 106 5.25 0.51 -16.19
N ASN A 107 6.11 0.52 -15.16
CA ASN A 107 6.63 1.75 -14.56
C ASN A 107 7.49 2.63 -15.50
N ARG A 108 7.91 2.12 -16.67
CA ARG A 108 8.76 2.82 -17.65
C ARG A 108 8.13 3.02 -19.03
N ILE A 109 6.79 3.08 -19.09
CA ILE A 109 6.05 3.30 -20.36
C ILE A 109 6.23 4.74 -20.88
N ILE A 110 6.01 5.73 -20.02
CA ILE A 110 6.18 7.15 -20.35
C ILE A 110 7.67 7.53 -20.31
N PHE A 111 8.29 7.37 -19.13
CA PHE A 111 9.72 7.66 -18.93
C PHE A 111 10.53 6.37 -19.03
N ARG A 112 11.45 6.31 -20.00
CA ARG A 112 12.27 5.10 -20.22
C ARG A 112 13.43 5.00 -19.24
N ASP A 113 14.03 6.14 -18.92
CA ASP A 113 15.10 6.23 -17.96
C ASP A 113 14.54 6.38 -16.55
N TRP A 114 15.33 5.94 -15.58
CA TRP A 114 15.04 6.16 -14.18
C TRP A 114 15.10 7.65 -13.86
N LEU A 115 14.09 8.16 -13.17
CA LEU A 115 14.02 9.57 -12.77
C LEU A 115 14.90 9.87 -11.55
N ASP A 116 15.61 8.88 -11.00
CA ASP A 116 16.53 9.02 -9.87
C ASP A 116 17.52 10.19 -9.97
N PRO A 117 18.11 10.56 -11.13
CA PRO A 117 18.96 11.74 -11.21
C PRO A 117 18.27 13.05 -10.77
N PHE A 118 16.97 13.19 -11.02
CA PHE A 118 16.18 14.34 -10.57
C PHE A 118 16.00 14.33 -9.04
N PHE A 119 15.58 13.20 -8.46
CA PHE A 119 15.38 13.07 -7.01
C PHE A 119 16.69 13.17 -6.22
N MET A 120 17.76 12.56 -6.74
CA MET A 120 19.13 12.71 -6.25
C MET A 120 19.58 14.17 -6.28
N GLY A 121 19.24 14.92 -7.34
CA GLY A 121 19.53 16.35 -7.46
C GLY A 121 18.82 17.20 -6.41
N ILE A 122 17.58 16.84 -6.04
CA ILE A 122 16.85 17.50 -4.94
C ILE A 122 17.57 17.27 -3.61
N ASP A 123 17.91 16.03 -3.28
CA ASP A 123 18.64 15.70 -2.05
C ASP A 123 19.99 16.45 -1.99
N GLN A 124 20.75 16.42 -3.09
CA GLN A 124 22.03 17.12 -3.21
C GLN A 124 21.88 18.64 -3.05
N PHE A 125 20.80 19.24 -3.56
CA PHE A 125 20.51 20.66 -3.41
C PHE A 125 20.15 21.02 -1.96
N ILE A 126 19.37 20.19 -1.27
CA ILE A 126 18.93 20.45 0.11
C ILE A 126 20.10 20.29 1.10
N PHE A 127 20.91 19.25 0.95
CA PHE A 127 21.91 18.86 1.96
C PHE A 127 23.36 19.18 1.58
N GLY A 128 23.66 19.41 0.30
CA GLY A 128 25.04 19.45 -0.21
C GLY A 128 25.73 18.09 -0.25
N TYR A 129 25.02 17.00 0.10
CA TYR A 129 25.46 15.61 0.00
C TYR A 129 24.22 14.71 -0.17
N LEU A 130 24.43 13.39 -0.27
CA LEU A 130 23.34 12.40 -0.41
C LEU A 130 23.08 11.65 0.91
N PRO A 131 22.03 11.99 1.69
CA PRO A 131 21.69 11.31 2.94
C PRO A 131 21.54 9.79 2.78
N SER A 132 20.90 9.38 1.68
CA SER A 132 20.63 7.99 1.32
C SER A 132 21.89 7.14 1.16
N LEU A 133 23.07 7.75 0.96
CA LEU A 133 24.36 7.07 0.92
C LEU A 133 25.17 7.32 2.20
N VAL A 134 25.25 8.58 2.64
CA VAL A 134 26.19 9.01 3.69
C VAL A 134 25.79 8.48 5.07
N TRP A 135 24.51 8.48 5.42
CA TRP A 135 24.07 8.11 6.78
C TRP A 135 24.47 6.67 7.15
N GLY A 136 24.15 5.70 6.29
CA GLY A 136 24.47 4.28 6.53
C GLY A 136 25.95 3.92 6.38
N LYS A 137 26.80 4.83 5.87
CA LYS A 137 28.25 4.69 5.85
C LYS A 137 28.91 5.30 7.08
N LEU A 138 28.54 6.53 7.42
CA LEU A 138 29.15 7.28 8.52
C LEU A 138 28.81 6.65 9.87
N TYR A 139 27.55 6.27 10.06
CA TYR A 139 27.06 5.73 11.33
C TYR A 139 27.02 4.20 11.32
N SER A 140 28.15 3.55 11.00
CA SER A 140 28.22 2.10 10.78
C SER A 140 28.23 1.23 12.05
N HIS A 141 28.15 1.82 13.25
CA HIS A 141 28.14 1.10 14.52
C HIS A 141 26.97 0.09 14.58
N TRP A 142 27.25 -1.13 15.07
CA TRP A 142 26.31 -2.25 15.02
C TRP A 142 24.94 -1.94 15.64
N ALA A 143 24.92 -1.21 16.76
CA ALA A 143 23.67 -0.85 17.45
C ALA A 143 22.79 0.11 16.63
N ILE A 144 23.42 1.03 15.86
CA ILE A 144 22.69 1.97 15.01
C ILE A 144 22.13 1.24 13.78
N GLN A 145 22.92 0.34 13.19
CA GLN A 145 22.46 -0.54 12.13
C GLN A 145 21.24 -1.35 12.58
N GLU A 146 21.32 -2.00 13.73
CA GLU A 146 20.20 -2.81 14.23
C GLU A 146 18.98 -1.96 14.57
N LEU A 147 19.14 -0.77 15.15
CA LEU A 147 18.02 0.13 15.43
C LEU A 147 17.24 0.48 14.16
N PHE A 148 17.91 0.93 13.10
CA PHE A 148 17.23 1.35 11.87
C PHE A 148 16.69 0.16 11.08
N HIS A 149 17.41 -0.96 10.98
CA HIS A 149 16.87 -2.15 10.32
C HIS A 149 15.71 -2.77 11.11
N PHE A 150 15.73 -2.72 12.45
CA PHE A 150 14.60 -3.11 13.29
C PHE A 150 13.39 -2.22 13.06
N ALA A 151 13.58 -0.90 13.09
CA ALA A 151 12.50 0.06 12.86
C ALA A 151 11.88 -0.11 11.47
N TYR A 152 12.69 -0.33 10.43
CA TYR A 152 12.21 -0.67 9.10
C TYR A 152 11.45 -2.00 9.09
N PHE A 153 12.00 -3.04 9.73
CA PHE A 153 11.36 -4.34 9.84
C PHE A 153 9.99 -4.28 10.55
N CYS A 154 9.81 -3.39 11.53
CA CYS A 154 8.52 -3.21 12.20
C CYS A 154 7.36 -2.84 11.27
N TYR A 155 7.64 -2.40 10.03
CA TYR A 155 6.62 -2.27 9.00
C TYR A 155 5.78 -3.55 8.80
N TYR A 156 6.42 -4.71 8.71
CA TYR A 156 5.77 -5.99 8.44
C TYR A 156 4.77 -6.42 9.53
N PRO A 157 5.12 -6.39 10.84
CA PRO A 157 4.14 -6.64 11.88
C PRO A 157 3.10 -5.52 12.01
N MET A 158 3.40 -4.26 11.64
CA MET A 158 2.38 -3.20 11.66
C MET A 158 1.28 -3.44 10.62
N ILE A 159 1.66 -3.69 9.37
CA ILE A 159 0.70 -3.86 8.26
C ILE A 159 -0.19 -5.10 8.43
N ALA A 160 0.31 -6.15 9.05
CA ALA A 160 -0.48 -7.34 9.37
C ALA A 160 -1.18 -7.24 10.74
N GLY A 161 -0.45 -6.86 11.78
CA GLY A 161 -0.88 -6.96 13.17
C GLY A 161 -2.03 -6.01 13.53
N ILE A 162 -2.00 -4.77 13.05
CA ILE A 162 -3.07 -3.79 13.36
C ILE A 162 -4.40 -4.23 12.75
N PRO A 163 -4.51 -4.54 11.43
CA PRO A 163 -5.76 -5.05 10.88
C PRO A 163 -6.21 -6.37 11.52
N ILE A 164 -5.30 -7.32 11.78
CA ILE A 164 -5.67 -8.59 12.43
C ILE A 164 -6.25 -8.34 13.83
N TYR A 165 -5.63 -7.47 14.62
CA TYR A 165 -6.14 -7.12 15.95
C TYR A 165 -7.55 -6.49 15.86
N LEU A 166 -7.74 -5.55 14.93
CA LEU A 166 -9.05 -4.90 14.73
C LEU A 166 -10.10 -5.88 14.20
N TYR A 167 -9.72 -6.86 13.39
CA TYR A 167 -10.65 -7.87 12.90
C TYR A 167 -11.34 -8.64 14.04
N PHE A 168 -10.58 -8.99 15.08
CA PHE A 168 -11.09 -9.72 16.24
C PHE A 168 -11.73 -8.83 17.32
N THR A 169 -11.41 -7.54 17.36
CA THR A 169 -11.87 -6.63 18.42
C THR A 169 -12.93 -5.63 17.95
N GLN A 170 -12.76 -5.04 16.76
CA GLN A 170 -13.54 -3.90 16.25
C GLN A 170 -13.74 -4.02 14.72
N LYS A 171 -14.74 -4.78 14.28
CA LYS A 171 -14.97 -5.10 12.85
C LYS A 171 -15.20 -3.88 11.97
N ASP A 172 -15.85 -2.84 12.48
CA ASP A 172 -16.09 -1.61 11.70
C ASP A 172 -14.80 -0.81 11.51
N ALA A 173 -13.97 -0.72 12.55
CA ALA A 173 -12.64 -0.13 12.47
C ALA A 173 -11.75 -0.92 11.51
N PHE A 174 -11.82 -2.25 11.52
CA PHE A 174 -11.11 -3.09 10.57
C PHE A 174 -11.48 -2.77 9.11
N ARG A 175 -12.77 -2.63 8.79
CA ARG A 175 -13.23 -2.28 7.43
C ARG A 175 -12.71 -0.91 6.99
N GLU A 176 -12.77 0.09 7.86
CA GLU A 176 -12.22 1.43 7.59
C GLU A 176 -10.71 1.36 7.33
N VAL A 177 -9.95 0.64 8.17
CA VAL A 177 -8.50 0.52 8.04
C VAL A 177 -8.12 -0.20 6.75
N ILE A 178 -8.76 -1.33 6.41
CA ILE A 178 -8.48 -2.03 5.16
C ILE A 178 -8.79 -1.16 3.94
N PHE A 179 -9.89 -0.42 3.96
CA PHE A 179 -10.21 0.51 2.89
C PHE A 179 -9.11 1.59 2.75
N ASN A 180 -8.72 2.22 3.87
CA ASN A 180 -7.70 3.27 3.87
C ASN A 180 -6.34 2.77 3.37
N LEU A 181 -5.93 1.57 3.81
CA LEU A 181 -4.71 0.92 3.32
C LEU A 181 -4.77 0.68 1.81
N THR A 182 -5.88 0.10 1.33
CA THR A 182 -6.08 -0.21 -0.09
C THR A 182 -6.04 1.06 -0.93
N PHE A 183 -6.73 2.11 -0.50
CA PHE A 183 -6.78 3.39 -1.18
C PHE A 183 -5.38 4.01 -1.30
N VAL A 184 -4.64 4.11 -0.19
CA VAL A 184 -3.31 4.74 -0.19
C VAL A 184 -2.30 3.91 -0.97
N PHE A 185 -2.34 2.58 -0.89
CA PHE A 185 -1.52 1.73 -1.76
C PHE A 185 -1.81 1.97 -3.23
N TYR A 186 -3.08 2.06 -3.64
CA TYR A 186 -3.44 2.30 -5.04
C TYR A 186 -2.99 3.69 -5.51
N CYS A 187 -3.06 4.71 -4.66
CA CYS A 187 -2.46 6.02 -4.96
C CYS A 187 -0.96 5.90 -5.20
N CYS A 188 -0.22 5.25 -4.30
CA CYS A 188 1.22 5.01 -4.46
C CYS A 188 1.52 4.24 -5.76
N TYR A 189 0.83 3.13 -6.01
CA TYR A 189 1.06 2.30 -7.21
C TYR A 189 0.70 3.01 -8.52
N THR A 190 -0.31 3.88 -8.50
CA THR A 190 -0.64 4.74 -9.64
C THR A 190 0.51 5.69 -9.92
N ILE A 191 1.08 6.33 -8.88
CA ILE A 191 2.26 7.18 -9.04
C ILE A 191 3.46 6.37 -9.55
N TYR A 192 3.71 5.18 -9.00
CA TYR A 192 4.82 4.30 -9.40
C TYR A 192 4.70 3.82 -10.86
N SER A 193 3.47 3.70 -11.37
CA SER A 193 3.24 3.35 -12.78
C SER A 193 3.74 4.45 -13.73
N VAL A 194 3.69 5.72 -13.29
CA VAL A 194 4.06 6.87 -14.10
C VAL A 194 5.50 7.32 -13.83
N LEU A 195 5.94 7.32 -12.57
CA LEU A 195 7.23 7.84 -12.13
C LEU A 195 8.18 6.69 -11.74
N PRO A 196 9.07 6.24 -12.66
CA PRO A 196 10.04 5.20 -12.36
C PRO A 196 11.16 5.75 -11.48
N VAL A 197 11.16 5.38 -10.20
CA VAL A 197 12.20 5.77 -9.23
C VAL A 197 12.72 4.55 -8.44
N ILE A 198 14.03 4.33 -8.57
CA ILE A 198 14.98 3.61 -7.71
C ILE A 198 14.81 3.71 -6.20
N GLY A 199 15.01 4.95 -5.75
CA GLY A 199 15.45 5.29 -4.41
C GLY A 199 16.98 5.22 -4.32
N GLY A 200 17.52 5.23 -3.09
CA GLY A 200 18.98 5.23 -2.85
C GLY A 200 19.74 4.07 -3.52
N ARG A 201 19.07 2.92 -3.71
CA ARG A 201 19.59 1.75 -4.43
C ARG A 201 19.94 2.03 -5.90
N PHE A 202 19.57 3.16 -6.47
CA PHE A 202 20.05 3.58 -7.79
C PHE A 202 21.59 3.67 -7.84
N LEU A 203 22.21 4.04 -6.73
CA LEU A 203 23.67 4.07 -6.59
C LEU A 203 24.22 2.64 -6.43
N PRO A 204 25.17 2.18 -7.26
CA PRO A 204 25.71 0.82 -7.19
C PRO A 204 26.26 0.45 -5.81
N GLU A 205 26.91 1.40 -5.15
CA GLU A 205 27.45 1.20 -3.81
C GLU A 205 26.35 1.02 -2.76
N ALA A 206 25.29 1.84 -2.82
CA ALA A 206 24.16 1.73 -1.89
C ALA A 206 23.41 0.40 -2.11
N MET A 207 23.23 -0.01 -3.38
CA MET A 207 22.69 -1.33 -3.74
C MET A 207 23.52 -2.46 -3.11
N ALA A 208 24.84 -2.39 -3.18
CA ALA A 208 25.71 -3.40 -2.57
C ALA A 208 25.54 -3.45 -1.04
N LEU A 209 25.42 -2.28 -0.39
CA LEU A 209 25.22 -2.18 1.06
C LEU A 209 23.88 -2.79 1.51
N THR A 210 22.81 -2.68 0.71
CA THR A 210 21.52 -3.34 1.02
C THR A 210 21.57 -4.87 0.96
N LYS A 211 22.60 -5.44 0.32
CA LYS A 211 22.75 -6.88 0.10
C LYS A 211 23.91 -7.48 0.89
N THR A 212 24.59 -6.70 1.71
CA THR A 212 25.77 -7.14 2.48
C THR A 212 25.34 -7.53 3.88
N TYR A 213 25.63 -8.78 4.29
CA TYR A 213 25.42 -9.22 5.67
C TYR A 213 26.40 -8.49 6.59
N ARG A 214 25.86 -7.65 7.47
CA ARG A 214 26.58 -6.86 8.48
C ARG A 214 25.64 -6.62 9.66
N GLY A 215 26.17 -6.20 10.82
CA GLY A 215 25.34 -5.89 11.98
C GLY A 215 24.78 -7.15 12.67
N GLY A 216 23.51 -7.13 13.05
CA GLY A 216 22.86 -8.19 13.80
C GLY A 216 21.67 -8.83 13.05
N PRO A 217 20.74 -9.48 13.78
CA PRO A 217 19.65 -10.26 13.20
C PRO A 217 18.74 -9.45 12.27
N PHE A 218 18.39 -8.21 12.61
CA PHE A 218 17.46 -7.43 11.78
C PHE A 218 18.09 -7.02 10.46
N THR A 219 19.38 -6.65 10.47
CA THR A 219 20.11 -6.41 9.24
C THR A 219 20.15 -7.66 8.36
N HIS A 220 20.37 -8.85 8.94
CA HIS A 220 20.39 -10.11 8.20
C HIS A 220 19.03 -10.48 7.59
N ILE A 221 17.93 -10.27 8.32
CA ILE A 221 16.56 -10.46 7.82
C ILE A 221 16.33 -9.54 6.62
N MET A 222 16.70 -8.27 6.72
CA MET A 222 16.52 -7.32 5.63
C MET A 222 17.37 -7.68 4.41
N VAL A 223 18.63 -8.08 4.59
CA VAL A 223 19.48 -8.56 3.50
C VAL A 223 18.88 -9.78 2.81
N PHE A 224 18.31 -10.74 3.57
CA PHE A 224 17.61 -11.90 2.99
C PHE A 224 16.43 -11.46 2.10
N ILE A 225 15.61 -10.52 2.57
CA ILE A 225 14.48 -9.99 1.79
C ILE A 225 14.98 -9.30 0.51
N TYR A 226 16.02 -8.47 0.57
CA TYR A 226 16.53 -7.74 -0.59
C TYR A 226 17.38 -8.56 -1.56
N ARG A 227 17.90 -9.72 -1.13
CA ARG A 227 18.53 -10.71 -2.01
C ARG A 227 17.51 -11.58 -2.75
N THR A 228 16.33 -11.80 -2.16
CA THR A 228 15.26 -12.63 -2.74
C THR A 228 14.25 -11.84 -3.56
N SER A 229 14.12 -10.53 -3.31
CA SER A 229 13.22 -9.63 -4.04
C SER A 229 13.98 -8.77 -5.07
N ASN A 230 13.95 -9.18 -6.34
CA ASN A 230 14.67 -8.49 -7.43
C ASN A 230 13.90 -7.31 -8.07
N HIS A 231 13.00 -6.67 -7.31
CA HIS A 231 12.20 -5.57 -7.84
C HIS A 231 12.99 -4.25 -7.81
N LEU A 232 12.86 -3.48 -8.90
CA LEU A 232 13.36 -2.12 -9.05
C LEU A 232 12.20 -1.19 -9.40
N GLY A 233 12.27 0.05 -8.90
CA GLY A 233 11.19 1.02 -9.02
C GLY A 233 10.28 1.04 -7.78
N GLY A 234 9.37 2.02 -7.74
CA GLY A 234 8.38 2.18 -6.67
C GLY A 234 8.88 2.91 -5.43
N ALA A 235 9.91 3.74 -5.55
CA ALA A 235 10.44 4.49 -4.41
C ALA A 235 9.67 5.78 -4.09
N PHE A 236 9.22 6.54 -5.10
CA PHE A 236 8.59 7.84 -4.88
C PHE A 236 7.07 7.81 -5.08
N PRO A 237 6.26 8.24 -4.11
CA PRO A 237 6.59 8.49 -2.70
C PRO A 237 6.84 7.20 -1.91
N SER A 238 7.47 7.25 -0.74
CA SER A 238 7.67 6.03 0.06
C SER A 238 6.36 5.44 0.59
N SER A 239 5.94 4.30 0.04
CA SER A 239 4.74 3.56 0.49
C SER A 239 4.90 3.01 1.91
N HIS A 240 6.11 2.58 2.30
CA HIS A 240 6.37 2.09 3.66
C HIS A 240 6.03 3.17 4.70
N ILE A 241 6.45 4.41 4.44
CA ILE A 241 6.13 5.56 5.32
C ILE A 241 4.65 5.92 5.23
N ALA A 242 4.11 6.05 4.01
CA ALA A 242 2.70 6.43 3.82
C ALA A 242 1.76 5.48 4.56
N ILE A 243 2.00 4.18 4.45
CA ILE A 243 1.21 3.14 5.09
C ILE A 243 1.47 3.06 6.60
N ALA A 244 2.72 3.23 7.05
CA ALA A 244 3.03 3.31 8.48
C ALA A 244 2.30 4.48 9.16
N ILE A 245 2.16 5.62 8.48
CA ILE A 245 1.35 6.76 8.96
C ILE A 245 -0.12 6.41 9.02
N VAL A 246 -0.71 5.85 7.96
CA VAL A 246 -2.13 5.42 7.93
C VAL A 246 -2.42 4.48 9.11
N LEU A 247 -1.54 3.51 9.34
CA LEU A 247 -1.63 2.56 10.43
C LEU A 247 -1.47 3.23 11.80
N THR A 248 -0.55 4.17 11.93
CA THR A 248 -0.32 4.91 13.17
C THR A 248 -1.51 5.77 13.54
N ILE A 249 -2.06 6.54 12.60
CA ILE A 249 -3.27 7.34 12.82
C ILE A 249 -4.45 6.43 13.21
N SER A 250 -4.60 5.30 12.50
CA SER A 250 -5.64 4.31 12.81
C SER A 250 -5.46 3.69 14.21
N ALA A 251 -4.24 3.34 14.59
CA ALA A 251 -3.93 2.82 15.92
C ALA A 251 -4.14 3.88 17.01
N LEU A 252 -3.79 5.15 16.78
CA LEU A 252 -4.10 6.23 17.71
C LEU A 252 -5.62 6.45 17.87
N LYS A 253 -6.40 6.23 16.80
CA LYS A 253 -7.86 6.32 16.84
C LYS A 253 -8.51 5.16 17.59
N TYR A 254 -8.10 3.91 17.32
CA TYR A 254 -8.81 2.71 17.77
C TYR A 254 -8.13 1.90 18.87
N ILE A 255 -6.81 2.05 19.05
CA ILE A 255 -5.96 1.24 19.94
C ILE A 255 -4.88 2.14 20.57
N ARG A 256 -5.29 3.22 21.24
CA ARG A 256 -4.41 4.34 21.67
C ARG A 256 -3.03 3.94 22.23
N PRO A 257 -2.90 2.99 23.18
CA PRO A 257 -1.59 2.60 23.70
C PRO A 257 -0.63 2.10 22.61
N LEU A 258 -1.14 1.28 21.68
CA LEU A 258 -0.37 0.80 20.53
C LEU A 258 -0.09 1.95 19.56
N GLY A 259 -1.00 2.91 19.41
CA GLY A 259 -0.80 4.11 18.60
C GLY A 259 0.43 4.93 19.00
N TYR A 260 0.70 5.08 20.30
CA TYR A 260 1.92 5.76 20.77
C TYR A 260 3.20 5.00 20.38
N ILE A 261 3.18 3.67 20.51
CA ILE A 261 4.28 2.81 20.08
C ILE A 261 4.50 2.93 18.57
N CYS A 262 3.42 2.84 17.79
CA CYS A 262 3.45 3.00 16.33
C CYS A 262 3.97 4.38 15.89
N THR A 263 3.73 5.43 16.68
CA THR A 263 4.26 6.77 16.40
C THR A 263 5.79 6.78 16.45
N VAL A 264 6.36 6.21 17.52
CA VAL A 264 7.82 6.09 17.66
C VAL A 264 8.40 5.22 16.56
N ILE A 265 7.79 4.05 16.29
CA ILE A 265 8.22 3.15 15.22
C ILE A 265 8.19 3.87 13.86
N THR A 266 7.09 4.56 13.53
CA THR A 266 6.94 5.25 12.24
C THR A 266 7.96 6.36 12.05
N PHE A 267 8.30 7.09 13.12
CA PHE A 267 9.36 8.08 13.09
C PHE A 267 10.72 7.44 12.73
N PHE A 268 11.14 6.40 13.46
CA PHE A 268 12.41 5.73 13.18
C PHE A 268 12.41 4.98 11.85
N LEU A 269 11.29 4.35 11.47
CA LEU A 269 11.10 3.70 10.16
C LEU A 269 11.29 4.72 9.04
N SER A 270 10.76 5.94 9.19
CA SER A 270 10.90 6.99 8.17
C SER A 270 12.36 7.35 7.95
N LEU A 271 13.13 7.53 9.02
CA LEU A 271 14.57 7.73 8.93
C LEU A 271 15.30 6.50 8.37
N ALA A 272 14.86 5.30 8.77
CA ALA A 272 15.43 4.03 8.31
C ALA A 272 15.31 3.85 6.80
N THR A 273 14.24 4.34 6.16
CA THR A 273 14.08 4.24 4.70
C THR A 273 15.25 4.88 3.94
N VAL A 274 15.79 5.98 4.45
CA VAL A 274 16.93 6.71 3.88
C VAL A 274 18.24 6.12 4.38
N TYR A 275 18.36 5.89 5.69
CA TYR A 275 19.56 5.34 6.32
C TYR A 275 19.95 3.97 5.74
N CYS A 276 18.98 3.09 5.53
CA CYS A 276 19.16 1.74 4.97
C CYS A 276 19.28 1.75 3.44
N HIS A 277 19.46 2.91 2.80
CA HIS A 277 19.70 3.08 1.38
C HIS A 277 18.51 2.78 0.45
N TYR A 278 17.29 2.62 0.97
CA TYR A 278 16.14 2.21 0.17
C TYR A 278 15.52 3.37 -0.61
N HIS A 279 15.53 4.56 -0.03
CA HIS A 279 14.85 5.75 -0.54
C HIS A 279 15.78 6.96 -0.58
N TRP A 280 15.50 7.89 -1.48
CA TRP A 280 15.99 9.26 -1.37
C TRP A 280 15.30 9.94 -0.18
N PHE A 281 15.92 10.98 0.38
CA PHE A 281 15.32 11.74 1.48
C PHE A 281 13.98 12.36 1.05
N ILE A 282 13.92 12.91 -0.16
CA ILE A 282 12.69 13.49 -0.69
C ILE A 282 11.55 12.45 -0.84
N ASP A 283 11.86 11.18 -1.13
CA ASP A 283 10.85 10.11 -1.16
C ASP A 283 10.19 9.91 0.20
N ALA A 284 10.97 10.06 1.28
CA ALA A 284 10.49 9.94 2.65
C ALA A 284 9.57 11.11 3.03
N VAL A 285 9.94 12.34 2.67
CA VAL A 285 9.10 13.53 2.87
C VAL A 285 7.76 13.38 2.18
N PHE A 286 7.75 13.00 0.90
CA PHE A 286 6.50 12.79 0.17
C PHE A 286 5.75 11.54 0.64
N GLY A 287 6.44 10.53 1.19
CA GLY A 287 5.81 9.43 1.92
C GLY A 287 4.99 9.92 3.11
N ILE A 288 5.52 10.86 3.90
CA ILE A 288 4.80 11.48 5.03
C ILE A 288 3.55 12.21 4.52
N LEU A 289 3.72 13.09 3.54
CA LEU A 289 2.63 13.87 2.96
C LEU A 289 1.54 12.96 2.37
N THR A 290 1.94 11.92 1.64
CA THR A 290 1.03 10.94 1.04
C THR A 290 0.29 10.14 2.10
N GLY A 291 0.95 9.75 3.20
CA GLY A 291 0.31 9.05 4.31
C GLY A 291 -0.76 9.88 5.01
N ILE A 292 -0.44 11.14 5.34
CA ILE A 292 -1.38 12.05 6.03
C ILE A 292 -2.55 12.42 5.11
N ALA A 293 -2.25 12.97 3.93
CA ALA A 293 -3.28 13.38 2.99
C ALA A 293 -4.11 12.19 2.50
N GLY A 294 -3.44 11.07 2.23
CA GLY A 294 -4.06 9.82 1.82
C GLY A 294 -4.99 9.24 2.89
N TYR A 295 -4.61 9.27 4.17
CA TYR A 295 -5.50 8.84 5.26
C TYR A 295 -6.80 9.64 5.27
N TYR A 296 -6.72 10.98 5.28
CA TYR A 296 -7.92 11.82 5.36
C TYR A 296 -8.78 11.72 4.10
N LEU A 297 -8.16 11.68 2.93
CA LEU A 297 -8.88 11.50 1.66
C LEU A 297 -9.54 10.13 1.56
N ALA A 298 -8.84 9.07 1.96
CA ALA A 298 -9.40 7.72 1.99
C ALA A 298 -10.56 7.62 2.97
N ASN A 299 -10.40 8.16 4.17
CA ASN A 299 -11.44 8.16 5.19
C ASN A 299 -12.68 8.94 4.73
N TRP A 300 -12.50 10.11 4.12
CA TRP A 300 -13.61 10.86 3.49
C TRP A 300 -14.29 10.04 2.38
N THR A 301 -13.50 9.42 1.50
CA THR A 301 -14.01 8.60 0.40
C THR A 301 -14.80 7.39 0.91
N TYR A 302 -14.33 6.75 1.98
CA TYR A 302 -14.99 5.62 2.62
C TYR A 302 -16.41 5.99 3.08
N TYR A 303 -16.54 7.09 3.84
CA TYR A 303 -17.84 7.56 4.32
C TYR A 303 -18.74 8.04 3.18
N TYR A 304 -18.19 8.81 2.23
CA TYR A 304 -18.93 9.28 1.07
C TYR A 304 -19.52 8.12 0.23
N LEU A 305 -18.73 7.09 -0.03
CA LEU A 305 -19.19 5.90 -0.75
C LEU A 305 -20.23 5.10 0.06
N GLY A 306 -20.06 4.99 1.38
CA GLY A 306 -21.05 4.37 2.26
C GLY A 306 -22.39 5.12 2.31
N GLU A 307 -22.36 6.46 2.24
CA GLU A 307 -23.57 7.28 2.08
C GLU A 307 -24.28 7.03 0.75
N LYS A 308 -23.51 6.85 -0.33
CA LYS A 308 -24.01 6.50 -1.66
C LYS A 308 -24.47 5.04 -1.81
N GLY A 309 -24.24 4.18 -0.81
CA GLY A 309 -24.73 2.80 -0.78
C GLY A 309 -23.75 1.73 -1.26
N PHE A 310 -22.45 2.06 -1.35
CA PHE A 310 -21.36 1.11 -1.65
C PHE A 310 -20.90 0.39 -0.36
N ASN A 311 -21.82 -0.34 0.27
CA ASN A 311 -21.56 -1.12 1.49
C ASN A 311 -21.08 -2.54 1.20
#